data_AF-A0A834EXX7-F1
#
_entry.id   AF-A0A834EXX7-F1
#
_cell.length_a   1.000
_cell.length_b   1.000
_cell.length_c   1.000
_cell.angle_alpha   90.00
_cell.angle_beta   90.00
_cell.angle_gamma   90.00
#
_symmetry.space_group_name_H-M   'P 1'
#
loop_
_entity.id
_entity.type
_entity.pdbx_description
1 polymer ?
#
loop_
_entity_poly.entity_id
_entity_poly.type
_entity_poly.pdbx_seq_one_letter_code
_entity_poly.pdbx_strand_id
1 'polypeptide(L)'
;MAQGLIEVERKFIPGPETEKRLQELGGTLEHRVTFRDNYYDTPELSLMRADHWLRQRENSGWELKCPGPAGVSGPHTEYRELTVCWHRRGRLPS
;
A
#
# COMPACT_ATOMS: atom_id res chain seq x y z
N MET A 1 -0.73 -0.09 18.14
CA MET A 1 -1.53 -1.25 17.69
C MET A 1 -2.30 -0.78 16.48
N ALA A 2 -1.83 -1.10 15.28
CA ALA A 2 -2.29 -0.45 14.05
C ALA A 2 -3.63 -1.03 13.58
N GLN A 3 -4.54 -0.14 13.23
CA GLN A 3 -5.77 -0.43 12.49
C GLN A 3 -5.47 -1.22 11.21
N GLY A 4 -6.21 -2.31 11.01
CA GLY A 4 -6.40 -2.96 9.70
C GLY A 4 -5.19 -3.74 9.19
N LEU A 5 -5.09 -5.03 9.53
CA LEU A 5 -4.14 -5.93 8.86
C LEU A 5 -4.52 -6.26 7.41
N ILE A 6 -5.73 -5.91 6.95
CA ILE A 6 -6.26 -6.29 5.65
C ILE A 6 -6.71 -5.04 4.88
N GLU A 7 -6.16 -4.86 3.69
CA GLU A 7 -6.57 -3.87 2.69
C GLU A 7 -7.44 -4.56 1.63
N VAL A 8 -8.62 -3.98 1.36
CA VAL A 8 -9.48 -4.39 0.24
C VAL A 8 -9.52 -3.23 -0.76
N GLU A 9 -9.14 -3.51 -2.01
CA GLU A 9 -9.01 -2.49 -3.04
C GLU A 9 -9.68 -2.86 -4.36
N ARG A 10 -10.01 -1.84 -5.16
CA ARG A 10 -10.41 -1.98 -6.57
C ARG A 10 -9.73 -0.90 -7.40
N LYS A 11 -8.81 -1.31 -8.27
CA LYS A 11 -8.13 -0.37 -9.18
C LYS A 11 -9.08 0.06 -10.29
N PHE A 12 -9.01 1.35 -10.66
CA PHE A 12 -9.76 1.93 -11.77
C PHE A 12 -8.93 3.03 -12.43
N ILE A 13 -9.28 3.38 -13.67
CA ILE A 13 -8.66 4.48 -14.41
C ILE A 13 -9.45 5.75 -14.12
N PRO A 14 -8.85 6.79 -13.51
CA PRO A 14 -9.56 8.04 -13.25
C PRO A 14 -9.82 8.81 -14.55
N GLY A 15 -11.05 9.27 -14.73
CA GLY A 15 -11.42 10.26 -15.75
C GLY A 15 -11.33 11.71 -15.23
N PRO A 16 -11.45 12.72 -16.10
CA PRO A 16 -11.32 14.14 -15.73
C PRO A 16 -12.32 14.59 -14.66
N GLU A 17 -13.52 14.00 -14.61
CA GLU A 17 -14.57 14.36 -13.63
C GLU A 17 -14.47 13.58 -12.31
N THR A 18 -13.47 12.70 -12.14
CA THR A 18 -13.37 11.82 -10.95
C THR A 18 -13.30 12.62 -9.66
N GLU A 19 -12.42 13.61 -9.59
CA GLU A 19 -12.22 14.43 -8.39
C GLU A 19 -13.46 15.25 -8.04
N LYS A 20 -14.08 15.86 -9.05
CA LYS A 20 -15.32 16.62 -8.89
C LYS A 20 -16.46 15.74 -8.36
N ARG A 21 -16.63 14.54 -8.94
CA ARG A 21 -17.67 13.62 -8.50
C ARG A 21 -17.47 13.14 -7.06
N LEU A 22 -16.21 12.91 -6.65
CA LEU A 22 -15.89 12.59 -5.25
C LEU A 22 -16.31 13.72 -4.30
N GLN A 23 -16.06 14.97 -4.66
CA GLN A 23 -16.46 16.14 -3.88
C GLN A 23 -17.99 16.31 -3.79
N GLU A 24 -18.71 16.13 -4.90
CA GLU A 24 -20.18 16.18 -4.93
C GLU A 24 -20.83 15.13 -4.02
N LEU A 25 -20.17 13.98 -3.84
CA LEU A 25 -20.61 12.91 -2.94
C LEU A 25 -20.18 13.13 -1.49
N GLY A 26 -19.53 14.25 -1.18
CA GLY A 26 -19.06 14.61 0.17
C GLY A 26 -17.65 14.12 0.51
N GLY A 27 -16.90 13.60 -0.47
CA GLY A 27 -15.50 13.24 -0.29
C GLY A 27 -14.61 14.48 -0.12
N THR A 28 -13.63 14.38 0.77
CA THR A 28 -12.65 15.44 1.03
C THR A 28 -11.25 15.01 0.62
N LEU A 29 -10.45 15.93 0.05
CA LEU A 29 -9.03 15.68 -0.17
C LEU A 29 -8.32 15.67 1.18
N GLU A 30 -7.95 14.49 1.66
CA GLU A 30 -7.27 14.34 2.95
C GLU A 30 -5.82 14.88 2.86
N HIS A 31 -5.03 14.36 1.93
CA HIS A 31 -3.64 14.76 1.72
C HIS A 31 -3.22 14.67 0.25
N ARG A 32 -2.19 15.45 -0.12
CA ARG A 32 -1.44 15.29 -1.37
C ARG A 32 0.01 14.97 -1.04
N VAL A 33 0.48 13.81 -1.46
CA VAL A 33 1.81 13.31 -1.13
C VAL A 33 2.56 12.89 -2.39
N THR A 34 3.88 13.05 -2.36
CA THR A 34 4.80 12.45 -3.32
C THR A 34 5.63 11.42 -2.55
N PHE A 35 5.69 10.19 -3.05
CA PHE A 35 6.47 9.12 -2.43
C PHE A 35 7.18 8.31 -3.51
N ARG A 36 8.20 7.56 -3.10
CA ARG A 36 8.93 6.64 -3.95
C ARG A 36 8.94 5.26 -3.30
N ASP A 37 8.56 4.26 -4.08
CA ASP A 37 8.66 2.85 -3.71
C ASP A 37 9.80 2.20 -4.50
N ASN A 38 10.64 1.43 -3.83
CA ASN A 38 11.57 0.49 -4.46
C ASN A 38 11.01 -0.92 -4.25
N TYR A 39 10.70 -1.64 -5.33
CA TYR A 39 10.16 -3.00 -5.29
C TYR A 39 11.27 -4.03 -5.38
N TYR A 40 11.09 -5.14 -4.67
CA TYR A 40 12.07 -6.23 -4.60
C TYR A 40 11.39 -7.57 -4.88
N ASP A 41 12.05 -8.42 -5.66
CA ASP A 41 11.64 -9.79 -5.94
C ASP A 41 12.90 -10.63 -6.27
N THR A 42 12.74 -11.95 -6.44
CA THR A 42 13.77 -12.82 -7.01
C THR A 42 13.86 -12.62 -8.52
N PRO A 43 14.96 -13.03 -9.18
CA PRO A 43 15.06 -12.99 -10.65
C PRO A 43 13.91 -13.70 -11.38
N GLU A 44 13.31 -14.70 -10.75
CA GLU A 44 12.18 -15.49 -11.27
C GLU A 44 10.82 -14.81 -11.03
N LEU A 45 10.79 -13.67 -10.35
CA LEU A 45 9.58 -12.94 -9.94
C LEU A 45 8.65 -13.80 -9.07
N SER A 46 9.24 -14.53 -8.12
CA SER A 46 8.53 -15.51 -7.30
C SER A 46 7.46 -14.87 -6.41
N LEU A 47 7.70 -13.67 -5.88
CA LEU A 47 6.73 -12.95 -5.07
C LEU A 47 5.55 -12.49 -5.93
N MET A 48 5.82 -11.84 -7.06
CA MET A 48 4.77 -11.37 -7.97
C MET A 48 3.89 -12.52 -8.48
N ARG A 49 4.48 -13.67 -8.81
CA ARG A 49 3.73 -14.88 -9.23
C ARG A 49 2.83 -15.43 -8.12
N ALA A 50 3.19 -15.22 -6.87
CA ALA A 50 2.44 -15.62 -5.70
C ALA A 50 1.52 -14.51 -5.15
N ASP A 51 1.30 -13.42 -5.90
CA ASP A 51 0.55 -12.23 -5.48
C ASP A 51 1.08 -11.56 -4.19
N HIS A 52 2.40 -11.64 -3.99
CA HIS A 52 3.11 -10.97 -2.91
C HIS A 52 3.85 -9.72 -3.43
N TRP A 53 3.87 -8.66 -2.63
CA TRP A 53 4.45 -7.38 -3.02
C TRP A 53 5.35 -6.84 -1.90
N LEU A 54 6.66 -6.98 -2.07
CA LEU A 54 7.66 -6.44 -1.16
C LEU A 54 8.18 -5.10 -1.68
N ARG A 55 8.05 -4.04 -0.86
CA ARG A 55 8.53 -2.71 -1.20
C ARG A 55 9.18 -2.02 -0.01
N GLN A 56 10.17 -1.19 -0.30
CA GLN A 56 10.66 -0.17 0.61
C GLN A 56 10.11 1.17 0.16
N ARG A 57 9.33 1.81 1.03
CA ARG A 57 8.80 3.16 0.82
C ARG A 57 9.73 4.19 1.44
N GLU A 58 10.20 5.12 0.62
CA GLU A 58 11.08 6.21 1.04
C GLU A 58 10.47 6.97 2.23
N ASN A 59 11.28 7.23 3.25
CA ASN A 59 10.89 7.91 4.50
C ASN A 59 9.80 7.21 5.34
N SER A 60 9.34 6.01 4.96
CA SER A 60 8.36 5.22 5.72
C SER A 60 8.97 3.96 6.32
N GLY A 61 9.53 3.08 5.49
CA GLY A 61 9.95 1.76 5.95
C GLY A 61 9.73 0.66 4.92
N TRP A 62 9.62 -0.56 5.43
CA TRP A 62 9.33 -1.75 4.64
C TRP A 62 7.86 -2.13 4.74
N GLU A 63 7.29 -2.56 3.62
CA GLU A 63 5.90 -3.01 3.52
C GLU A 63 5.87 -4.29 2.68
N LEU A 64 5.18 -5.32 3.17
CA LEU A 64 4.90 -6.57 2.45
C LEU A 64 3.37 -6.76 2.39
N LYS A 65 2.83 -6.79 1.17
CA LYS A 65 1.46 -7.26 0.92
C LYS A 65 1.51 -8.76 0.63
N CYS A 66 0.72 -9.53 1.35
CA CYS A 66 0.45 -10.94 1.10
C CYS A 66 -1.01 -11.08 0.65
N PRO A 67 -1.35 -12.00 -0.27
CA PRO A 67 -2.75 -12.21 -0.64
C PRO A 67 -3.56 -12.68 0.59
N GLY A 68 -4.85 -12.36 0.59
CA GLY A 68 -5.80 -12.94 1.53
C GLY A 68 -5.90 -14.48 1.41
N PRO A 69 -6.79 -15.14 2.18
CA PRO A 69 -6.98 -16.58 2.12
C PRO A 69 -7.23 -17.06 0.68
N ALA A 70 -6.46 -18.06 0.24
CA ALA A 70 -6.53 -18.57 -1.12
C ALA A 70 -7.95 -18.99 -1.51
N GLY A 71 -8.44 -18.50 -2.64
CA GLY A 71 -9.74 -18.88 -3.23
C GLY A 71 -10.96 -18.04 -2.81
N VAL A 72 -10.78 -17.03 -1.94
CA VAL A 72 -11.90 -16.17 -1.50
C VAL A 72 -12.08 -14.95 -2.40
N SER A 73 -10.98 -14.36 -2.88
CA SER A 73 -10.98 -13.18 -3.72
C SER A 73 -9.96 -13.30 -4.85
N GLY A 74 -10.22 -12.64 -5.99
CA GLY A 74 -9.28 -12.57 -7.10
C GLY A 74 -8.00 -11.81 -6.73
N PRO A 75 -6.92 -11.95 -7.53
CA PRO A 75 -5.69 -11.18 -7.30
C PRO A 75 -5.98 -9.68 -7.33
N HIS A 76 -5.15 -8.88 -6.66
CA HIS A 76 -5.31 -7.41 -6.64
C HIS A 76 -6.60 -6.89 -6.00
N THR A 77 -7.16 -7.66 -5.08
CA THR A 77 -8.42 -7.28 -4.41
C THR A 77 -8.30 -7.26 -2.89
N GLU A 78 -7.58 -8.20 -2.28
CA GLU A 78 -7.44 -8.29 -0.82
C GLU A 78 -6.00 -8.65 -0.44
N TYR A 79 -5.41 -7.85 0.45
CA TYR A 79 -4.06 -8.07 0.93
C TYR A 79 -3.94 -7.94 2.44
N ARG A 80 -3.21 -8.85 3.06
CA ARG A 80 -2.67 -8.65 4.40
C ARG A 80 -1.43 -7.76 4.33
N GLU A 81 -1.42 -6.64 5.04
CA GLU A 81 -0.29 -5.72 5.09
C GLU A 81 0.58 -5.97 6.33
N LEU A 82 1.88 -6.22 6.09
CA LEU A 82 2.91 -6.30 7.11
C LEU A 82 3.85 -5.10 6.95
N THR A 83 3.91 -4.23 7.96
CA THR A 83 4.66 -2.98 7.89
C THR A 83 5.70 -2.88 9.01
N VAL A 84 6.89 -2.37 8.65
CA VAL A 84 7.96 -2.03 9.60
C VAL A 84 8.39 -0.61 9.29
N CYS A 85 7.86 0.34 10.06
CA CYS A 85 8.25 1.73 9.94
C CYS A 85 9.62 1.97 10.59
N TRP A 86 10.43 2.82 9.97
CA TRP A 86 11.65 3.30 10.63
C TRP A 86 11.26 4.01 11.93
N HIS A 87 11.66 3.46 13.08
CA HIS A 87 11.61 4.25 14.32
C HIS A 87 12.46 5.50 14.10
N ARG A 88 11.90 6.69 14.36
CA ARG A 88 12.74 7.85 14.66
C ARG A 88 13.60 7.44 15.86
N ARG A 89 14.85 7.03 15.63
CA ARG A 89 15.85 7.07 16.70
C ARG A 89 15.88 8.53 17.13
N GLY A 90 15.46 8.78 18.36
CA GLY A 90 15.45 10.12 18.94
C GLY A 90 16.80 10.79 18.72
N ARG A 91 16.78 12.10 18.50
CA ARG A 91 17.97 12.94 18.66
C ARG A 91 18.65 12.54 19.98
N LEU A 92 19.92 12.17 19.91
CA LEU A 92 20.77 12.25 21.09
C LEU A 92 20.81 13.73 21.50
N PRO A 93 20.47 14.09 22.75
CA PRO A 93 20.69 15.44 23.23
C PRO A 93 22.21 15.70 23.26
N SER A 94 22.57 16.88 22.74
CA SER A 94 23.91 17.48 22.75
C SER A 94 24.46 17.69 24.15
#